data_AF-A0A2N2S1G2-F1
#
_entry.id   AF-A0A2N2S1G2-F1
#
_cell.length_a   1.000
_cell.length_b   1.000
_cell.length_c   1.000
_cell.angle_alpha   90.00
_cell.angle_beta   90.00
_cell.angle_gamma   90.00
#
_symmetry.space_group_name_H-M   'P 1'
#
loop_
_entity.id
_entity.type
_entity.pdbx_description
1 polymer ?
#
loop_
_entity_poly.entity_id
_entity_poly.type
_entity_poly.pdbx_seq_one_letter_code
_entity_poly.pdbx_strand_id
1 'polypeptide(L)'
;MTTENIAKAFNIDPATIELVNSTVNRKNEPKTESCDCLNDCGDDPRLDSGKVDYCDYHKKRIAMLAMIERIHWLKPADRLPDADETVMIVTPTHDDPVWLGYYDGTTWITVEGLPLADNAVTEWAPMPRGPQ
;
A
#
# COMPACT_ATOMS: atom_id res chain seq x y z
N MET A 1 1.42 -2.12 -29.21
CA MET A 1 1.31 -0.65 -29.07
C MET A 1 2.72 -0.10 -29.09
N THR A 2 3.11 0.62 -30.14
CA THR A 2 4.50 1.06 -30.36
C THR A 2 4.83 2.27 -29.48
N THR A 3 6.08 2.38 -29.02
CA THR A 3 6.61 3.43 -28.13
C THR A 3 6.37 4.85 -28.65
N GLU A 4 6.23 5.02 -29.96
CA GLU A 4 5.92 6.31 -30.60
C GLU A 4 4.54 6.86 -30.25
N ASN A 5 3.57 6.02 -29.89
CA ASN A 5 2.21 6.47 -29.57
C ASN A 5 2.09 7.05 -28.15
N ILE A 6 3.01 6.70 -27.25
CA ILE A 6 3.02 7.21 -25.86
C ILE A 6 3.64 8.62 -25.80
N ALA A 7 4.69 8.88 -26.58
CA ALA A 7 5.39 10.17 -26.56
C ALA A 7 4.51 11.33 -27.07
N LYS A 8 3.66 11.09 -28.08
CA LYS A 8 2.74 12.10 -28.62
C LYS A 8 1.60 12.48 -27.67
N ALA A 9 1.16 11.59 -26.80
CA ALA A 9 0.06 11.87 -25.87
C ALA A 9 0.46 12.81 -24.72
N PHE A 10 1.75 12.85 -24.38
CA PHE A 10 2.26 13.57 -23.20
C PHE A 10 3.25 14.69 -23.52
N ASN A 11 3.52 14.97 -24.81
CA ASN A 11 4.46 16.00 -25.26
C ASN A 11 5.86 15.88 -24.62
N ILE A 12 6.34 14.65 -24.46
CA ILE A 12 7.63 14.34 -23.83
C ILE A 12 8.67 14.15 -24.95
N ASP A 13 9.82 14.82 -24.81
CA ASP A 13 10.96 14.67 -25.72
C ASP A 13 11.43 13.20 -25.75
N PRO A 14 11.49 12.54 -26.92
CA PRO A 14 11.89 11.14 -27.04
C PRO A 14 13.28 10.83 -26.43
N ALA A 15 14.19 11.81 -26.34
CA ALA A 15 15.47 11.64 -25.66
C ALA A 15 15.33 11.38 -24.14
N THR A 16 14.21 11.78 -23.53
CA THR A 16 13.95 11.58 -22.09
C THR A 16 13.54 10.14 -21.77
N ILE A 17 12.93 9.44 -22.73
CA ILE A 17 12.40 8.08 -22.53
C ILE A 17 13.53 7.04 -22.46
N GLU A 18 14.62 7.24 -23.22
CA GLU A 18 15.78 6.33 -23.15
C GLU A 18 16.56 6.46 -21.83
N LEU A 19 16.58 7.65 -21.22
CA LEU A 19 17.25 7.86 -19.93
C LEU A 19 16.53 7.11 -18.80
N VAL A 20 15.20 7.09 -18.80
CA VAL A 20 14.40 6.38 -17.78
C VAL A 20 14.56 4.86 -17.91
N ASN A 21 14.54 4.31 -19.13
CA ASN A 21 14.69 2.87 -19.34
C ASN A 21 16.11 2.36 -18.97
N SER A 22 17.15 3.16 -19.17
CA SER A 22 18.52 2.80 -18.73
C SER A 22 18.70 2.84 -17.20
N THR A 23 17.86 3.63 -16.50
CA THR A 23 17.89 3.76 -15.04
C THR A 23 17.08 2.65 -14.35
N VAL A 24 15.98 2.20 -14.98
CA VAL A 24 15.13 1.11 -14.47
C VAL A 24 15.80 -0.27 -14.61
N ASN A 25 16.57 -0.50 -15.68
CA ASN A 25 17.22 -1.80 -15.91
C ASN A 25 18.49 -2.07 -15.07
N ARG A 26 18.96 -1.13 -14.24
CA ARG A 26 20.12 -1.38 -13.33
C ARG A 26 19.75 -1.73 -11.89
N LYS A 27 18.46 -1.71 -11.51
CA LYS A 27 18.04 -1.89 -10.11
C LYS A 27 17.25 -3.18 -9.82
N ASN A 28 17.03 -4.03 -10.82
CA ASN A 28 16.24 -5.26 -10.69
C ASN A 28 17.07 -6.56 -10.78
N GLU A 29 18.34 -6.53 -10.41
CA GLU A 29 18.98 -7.76 -9.94
C GLU A 29 18.65 -7.92 -8.46
N PRO A 30 17.97 -9.00 -8.04
CA PRO A 30 17.95 -9.35 -6.63
C PRO A 30 19.40 -9.68 -6.27
N LYS A 31 20.09 -8.72 -5.64
CA LYS A 31 21.26 -9.07 -4.86
C LYS A 31 20.77 -10.02 -3.80
N THR A 32 20.97 -11.31 -4.03
CA THR A 32 21.11 -12.29 -2.97
C THR A 32 22.39 -11.93 -2.22
N GLU A 33 22.32 -10.84 -1.46
CA GLU A 33 23.17 -10.66 -0.30
C GLU A 33 22.75 -11.77 0.64
N SER A 34 23.41 -12.92 0.48
CA SER A 34 23.61 -13.86 1.57
C SER A 34 24.17 -13.02 2.70
N CYS A 35 23.30 -12.65 3.63
CA CYS A 35 23.74 -12.11 4.89
C CYS A 35 24.46 -13.27 5.60
N ASP A 36 25.74 -13.46 5.27
CA ASP A 36 26.69 -14.22 6.07
C ASP A 36 26.94 -13.39 7.34
N CYS A 37 25.93 -13.28 8.20
CA CYS A 37 25.97 -12.59 9.50
C CYS A 37 26.92 -13.26 10.50
N LEU A 38 27.78 -14.20 10.06
CA LEU A 38 28.49 -15.10 10.96
C LEU A 38 29.91 -14.65 11.32
N ASN A 39 30.51 -13.65 10.66
CA ASN A 39 31.96 -13.45 10.81
C ASN A 39 32.48 -12.03 11.10
N ASP A 40 31.66 -11.00 11.30
CA ASP A 40 32.23 -9.67 11.60
C ASP A 40 31.34 -8.77 12.47
N CYS A 41 30.90 -9.30 13.62
CA CYS A 41 30.42 -8.47 14.71
C CYS A 41 31.63 -8.06 15.56
N GLY A 42 32.25 -6.93 15.22
CA GLY A 42 33.26 -6.31 16.08
C GLY A 42 32.69 -6.07 17.47
N ASP A 43 33.43 -6.49 18.50
CA ASP A 43 33.11 -6.32 19.91
C ASP A 43 32.97 -4.82 20.24
N ASP A 44 31.75 -4.30 20.30
CA ASP A 44 31.46 -3.00 20.92
C ASP A 44 31.33 -3.19 22.44
N PRO A 45 32.28 -2.68 23.25
CA PRO A 45 32.30 -2.89 24.69
C PRO A 45 31.25 -2.06 25.46
N ARG A 46 30.37 -1.31 24.78
CA ARG A 46 29.34 -0.49 25.43
C ARG A 46 27.98 -1.18 25.58
N LEU A 47 27.82 -2.42 25.14
CA LEU A 47 26.60 -3.18 25.35
C LEU A 47 26.75 -4.07 26.59
N ASP A 48 26.21 -3.56 27.69
CA ASP A 48 25.95 -4.30 28.92
C ASP A 48 25.15 -5.58 28.62
N SER A 49 25.86 -6.71 28.71
CA SER A 49 25.55 -8.14 28.92
C SER A 49 24.13 -8.76 28.76
N GLY A 50 23.10 -8.03 28.34
CA GLY A 50 21.86 -8.59 27.82
C GLY A 50 22.03 -8.98 26.35
N LYS A 51 22.54 -10.19 26.09
CA LYS A 51 22.68 -10.76 24.74
C LYS A 51 21.34 -10.86 24.03
N VAL A 52 20.85 -9.76 23.45
CA VAL A 52 19.79 -9.81 22.45
C VAL A 52 20.47 -10.24 21.16
N ASP A 53 20.28 -11.50 20.79
CA ASP A 53 20.77 -12.06 19.55
C ASP A 53 20.28 -11.19 18.38
N TYR A 54 21.20 -10.54 17.67
CA TYR A 54 20.88 -9.62 16.57
C TYR A 54 20.12 -10.36 15.45
N CYS A 55 20.32 -11.69 15.32
CA CYS A 55 19.54 -12.53 14.43
C CYS A 55 18.08 -12.69 14.90
N ASP A 56 17.83 -12.70 16.21
CA ASP A 56 16.48 -12.75 16.77
C ASP A 56 15.73 -11.42 16.54
N TYR A 57 16.42 -10.28 16.67
CA TYR A 57 15.83 -8.97 16.35
C TYR A 57 15.44 -8.85 14.87
N HIS A 58 16.31 -9.24 13.94
CA HIS A 58 15.99 -9.20 12.50
C HIS A 58 14.85 -10.17 12.13
N LYS A 59 14.83 -11.38 12.70
CA LYS A 59 13.71 -12.33 12.52
C LYS A 59 12.40 -11.77 13.03
N LYS A 60 12.39 -11.16 14.22
CA LYS A 60 11.20 -10.50 14.79
C LYS A 60 10.74 -9.31 13.95
N ARG A 61 11.65 -8.49 13.42
CA ARG A 61 11.29 -7.36 12.55
C ARG A 61 10.73 -7.82 11.21
N ILE A 62 11.30 -8.84 10.59
CA ILE A 62 10.78 -9.42 9.34
C ILE A 62 9.41 -10.04 9.59
N ALA A 63 9.22 -10.76 10.70
CA ALA A 63 7.92 -11.29 11.10
C ALA A 63 6.89 -10.17 11.36
N MET A 64 7.29 -9.06 12.00
CA MET A 64 6.42 -7.91 12.23
C MET A 64 6.02 -7.21 10.92
N LEU A 65 6.94 -7.09 9.97
CA LEU A 65 6.65 -6.50 8.66
C LEU A 65 5.76 -7.41 7.80
N ALA A 66 5.79 -8.73 8.02
CA ALA A 66 4.88 -9.68 7.36
C ALA A 66 3.41 -9.55 7.83
N MET A 67 3.14 -8.87 8.94
CA MET A 67 1.79 -8.64 9.47
C MET A 67 1.13 -7.33 8.98
N ILE A 68 1.70 -6.67 7.96
CA ILE A 68 1.16 -5.42 7.42
C ILE A 68 0.28 -5.71 6.20
N GLU A 69 -1.01 -5.40 6.30
CA GLU A 69 -1.94 -5.36 5.17
C GLU A 69 -1.92 -3.98 4.51
N ARG A 70 -1.93 -3.95 3.16
CA ARG A 70 -2.08 -2.70 2.40
C ARG A 70 -3.50 -2.57 1.90
N ILE A 71 -4.14 -1.45 2.25
CA ILE A 71 -5.49 -1.12 1.79
C ILE A 71 -5.39 -0.36 0.46
N HIS A 72 -6.18 -0.79 -0.52
CA HIS A 72 -6.29 -0.14 -1.83
C HIS A 72 -7.62 0.61 -1.92
N TRP A 73 -7.52 1.94 -1.95
CA TRP A 73 -8.67 2.84 -2.05
C TRP A 73 -9.10 3.03 -3.51
N LEU A 74 -10.41 2.94 -3.76
CA LEU A 74 -11.06 3.04 -5.05
C LEU A 74 -12.01 4.24 -5.06
N LYS A 75 -12.10 4.94 -6.19
CA LYS A 75 -13.08 6.01 -6.36
C LYS A 75 -14.43 5.41 -6.74
N PRO A 76 -15.55 5.88 -6.14
CA PRO A 76 -16.89 5.44 -6.55
C PRO A 76 -17.19 5.63 -8.04
N ALA A 77 -16.57 6.64 -8.68
CA ALA A 77 -16.70 6.91 -10.11
C ALA A 77 -16.03 5.86 -11.01
N ASP A 78 -14.99 5.17 -10.52
CA ASP A 78 -14.28 4.14 -11.28
C ASP A 78 -14.96 2.77 -11.12
N ARG A 79 -15.38 2.46 -9.88
CA ARG A 79 -16.05 1.22 -9.52
C ARG A 79 -16.81 1.39 -8.20
N LEU A 80 -17.97 0.75 -8.10
CA LEU A 80 -18.73 0.60 -6.86
C LEU A 80 -18.51 -0.81 -6.27
N PRO A 81 -18.65 -0.98 -4.94
CA PRO A 81 -18.65 -2.30 -4.31
C PRO A 81 -19.88 -3.11 -4.74
N ASP A 82 -19.90 -4.39 -4.39
CA ASP A 82 -21.12 -5.18 -4.57
C ASP A 82 -22.22 -4.63 -3.64
N ALA A 83 -23.48 -4.73 -4.08
CA ALA A 83 -24.60 -4.21 -3.29
C ALA A 83 -24.66 -4.91 -1.92
N ASP A 84 -24.91 -4.14 -0.87
CA ASP A 84 -24.94 -4.57 0.53
C ASP A 84 -23.60 -5.07 1.11
N GLU A 85 -22.49 -4.97 0.36
CA GLU A 85 -21.16 -5.26 0.87
C GLU A 85 -20.72 -4.16 1.86
N THR A 86 -20.40 -4.56 3.09
CA THR A 86 -19.82 -3.63 4.08
C THR A 86 -18.36 -3.36 3.73
N VAL A 87 -18.04 -2.09 3.54
CA VAL A 87 -16.71 -1.60 3.13
C VAL A 87 -16.26 -0.44 4.03
N MET A 88 -14.98 -0.10 3.94
CA MET A 88 -14.48 1.16 4.47
C MET A 88 -14.80 2.28 3.47
N ILE A 89 -15.30 3.41 3.94
CA ILE A 89 -15.61 4.60 3.15
C ILE A 89 -14.87 5.82 3.70
N VAL A 90 -14.51 6.75 2.81
CA VAL A 90 -13.94 8.05 3.16
C VAL A 90 -15.00 9.14 3.00
N THR A 91 -15.35 9.81 4.09
CA THR A 91 -16.32 10.90 4.17
C THR A 91 -15.66 12.13 4.83
N PRO A 92 -14.96 13.00 4.07
CA PRO A 92 -14.11 14.05 4.64
C PRO A 92 -14.84 15.09 5.52
N THR A 93 -16.16 15.16 5.41
CA THR A 93 -17.01 16.10 6.16
C THR A 93 -17.51 15.54 7.49
N HIS A 94 -17.27 14.26 7.79
CA HIS A 94 -17.63 13.63 9.05
C HIS A 94 -16.51 13.75 10.09
N ASP A 95 -16.89 13.67 11.37
CA ASP A 95 -15.95 13.72 12.50
C ASP A 95 -14.92 12.59 12.45
N ASP A 96 -15.33 11.41 11.97
CA ASP A 96 -14.47 10.27 11.64
C ASP A 96 -14.41 10.11 10.11
N PRO A 97 -13.37 10.65 9.44
CA PRO A 97 -13.33 10.72 7.97
C PRO A 97 -13.22 9.35 7.29
N VAL A 98 -12.86 8.31 8.03
CA VAL A 98 -12.81 6.93 7.55
C VAL A 98 -13.71 6.09 8.44
N TRP A 99 -14.79 5.58 7.88
CA TRP A 99 -15.79 4.81 8.63
C TRP A 99 -16.31 3.64 7.80
N LEU A 100 -17.28 2.90 8.36
CA LEU A 100 -17.93 1.78 7.70
C LEU A 100 -19.23 2.23 7.01
N GLY A 101 -19.53 1.61 5.87
CA GLY A 101 -20.79 1.76 5.17
C GLY A 101 -20.94 0.73 4.05
N TYR A 102 -22.04 0.83 3.30
CA TYR A 102 -22.30 -0.02 2.14
C TYR A 102 -23.05 0.76 1.06
N TYR A 103 -23.04 0.25 -0.16
CA TYR A 103 -23.84 0.77 -1.27
C TYR A 103 -25.03 -0.16 -1.50
N ASP A 104 -26.26 0.36 -1.50
CA ASP A 104 -27.48 -0.46 -1.66
C ASP A 104 -27.87 -0.70 -3.14
N GLY A 105 -27.00 -0.31 -4.07
CA GLY A 105 -27.27 -0.30 -5.51
C GLY A 105 -27.80 1.04 -6.03
N THR A 106 -28.17 1.96 -5.14
CA THR A 106 -28.65 3.31 -5.48
C THR A 106 -27.89 4.40 -4.73
N THR A 107 -27.76 4.28 -3.41
CA THR A 107 -27.13 5.28 -2.54
C THR A 107 -26.18 4.64 -1.52
N TRP A 108 -25.30 5.47 -0.96
CA TRP A 108 -24.42 5.07 0.13
C TRP A 108 -25.16 5.14 1.47
N ILE A 109 -25.05 4.09 2.26
CA ILE A 109 -25.70 3.92 3.56
C ILE A 109 -24.63 3.72 4.63
N THR A 110 -24.77 4.41 5.76
CA THR A 110 -23.91 4.18 6.93
C THR A 110 -24.24 2.84 7.59
N VAL A 111 -23.36 2.32 8.44
CA VAL A 111 -23.64 1.07 9.18
C VAL A 111 -24.85 1.17 10.14
N GLU A 112 -25.27 2.38 10.50
CA GLU A 112 -26.49 2.65 11.27
C GLU A 112 -27.76 2.63 10.40
N GLY A 113 -27.65 2.46 9.09
CA GLY A 113 -28.76 2.44 8.14
C GLY A 113 -29.22 3.83 7.69
N LEU A 114 -28.40 4.87 7.89
CA LEU A 114 -28.73 6.23 7.46
C LEU A 114 -28.16 6.53 6.07
N PRO A 115 -28.92 7.17 5.17
CA PRO A 115 -28.40 7.54 3.86
C PRO A 115 -27.40 8.68 3.99
N LEU A 116 -26.29 8.55 3.28
CA LEU A 116 -25.31 9.63 3.10
C LEU A 116 -25.76 10.57 1.98
N ALA A 117 -25.30 11.83 2.04
CA ALA A 117 -25.54 12.78 0.97
C ALA A 117 -24.86 12.34 -0.33
N ASP A 118 -25.43 12.75 -1.46
CA ASP A 118 -24.85 12.48 -2.79
C ASP A 118 -23.41 12.97 -2.86
N ASN A 119 -22.50 12.11 -3.36
CA ASN A 119 -21.06 12.36 -3.45
C ASN A 119 -20.34 12.62 -2.10
N ALA A 120 -20.96 12.27 -0.96
CA ALA A 120 -20.28 12.37 0.34
C ALA A 120 -19.09 11.40 0.45
N VAL A 121 -19.17 10.24 -0.19
CA VAL A 121 -18.09 9.24 -0.23
C VAL A 121 -17.10 9.60 -1.34
N THR A 122 -15.87 9.92 -0.97
CA THR A 122 -14.81 10.26 -1.95
C THR A 122 -14.05 9.02 -2.42
N GLU A 123 -13.84 8.07 -1.52
CA GLU A 123 -13.09 6.83 -1.75
C GLU A 123 -13.69 5.70 -0.90
N TRP A 124 -13.50 4.45 -1.33
CA TRP A 124 -13.88 3.27 -0.57
C TRP A 124 -12.84 2.15 -0.73
N ALA A 125 -12.80 1.22 0.21
CA ALA A 125 -11.94 0.04 0.12
C ALA A 125 -12.60 -1.19 0.77
N PRO A 126 -12.33 -2.41 0.28
CA PRO A 126 -12.76 -3.63 0.95
C PRO A 126 -12.25 -3.69 2.40
N MET A 127 -12.98 -4.40 3.26
CA MET A 127 -12.56 -4.61 4.64
C MET A 127 -11.20 -5.32 4.70
N PRO A 128 -10.27 -4.87 5.58
CA PRO A 128 -9.02 -5.56 5.80
C PRO A 128 -9.28 -6.97 6.32
N ARG A 129 -8.53 -7.95 5.82
CA ARG A 129 -8.64 -9.36 6.25
C ARG A 129 -7.89 -9.61 7.56
N GLY A 130 -7.06 -8.67 7.97
CA GLY A 130 -6.19 -8.80 9.13
C GLY A 130 -4.94 -9.63 8.83
N PRO A 131 -4.14 -9.95 9.86
CA PRO A 131 -2.96 -10.80 9.72
C PRO A 131 -3.32 -12.16 9.13
N GLN A 132 -2.54 -12.64 8.16
CA GLN A 132 -2.65 -13.98 7.57
C GLN A 132 -1.47 -14.87 7.93
#